data_AF-A0A1F7ZKR0-F1
#
_entry.id   AF-A0A1F7ZKR0-F1
#
_cell.length_a   1.000
_cell.length_b   1.000
_cell.length_c   1.000
_cell.angle_alpha   90.00
_cell.angle_beta   90.00
_cell.angle_gamma   90.00
#
_symmetry.space_group_name_H-M   'P 1'
#
loop_
_entity.id
_entity.type
_entity.pdbx_description
1 polymer ?
#
loop_
_entity_poly.entity_id
_entity_poly.type
_entity_poly.pdbx_seq_one_letter_code
_entity_poly.pdbx_strand_id
1 'polypeptide(L)'
;MVDIEKPYSISAFNSLPDLHHAQEDFIVNGGPELVNNVLGPLIVQHRLASTLGVGLLHRHFDLSDKEKLVEFNHVSTPWMHQQGDKHSGGRILPCAWMIDGTGLVPYEFYFSPLCHDAKVELAVMAPFLHNFIHLIKDSGLEKTIGLRLFPRCGFTGALEMTEGRANINLTPDQVKSNPSCNGISVN
;
A
#
# COMPACT_ATOMS: atom_id res chain seq x y z
N MET A 1 -10.41 -1.00 24.60
CA MET A 1 -10.55 -1.04 23.14
C MET A 1 -9.26 -1.67 22.64
N VAL A 2 -9.31 -2.81 21.94
CA VAL A 2 -8.09 -3.43 21.41
C VAL A 2 -7.55 -2.49 20.35
N ASP A 3 -6.26 -2.13 20.44
CA ASP A 3 -5.63 -1.31 19.41
C ASP A 3 -5.56 -2.14 18.13
N ILE A 4 -6.25 -1.67 17.09
CA ILE A 4 -6.35 -2.38 15.81
C ILE A 4 -5.07 -2.20 15.00
N GLU A 5 -4.31 -1.13 15.25
CA GLU A 5 -3.03 -0.90 14.61
C GLU A 5 -1.91 -1.53 15.45
N LYS A 6 -1.05 -2.29 14.79
CA LYS A 6 0.12 -2.93 15.38
C LYS A 6 1.39 -2.14 15.01
N PRO A 7 2.50 -2.29 15.77
CA PRO A 7 3.77 -1.67 15.42
C PRO A 7 4.32 -2.14 14.07
N TYR A 8 5.01 -1.26 13.36
CA TYR A 8 5.77 -1.60 12.14
C TYR A 8 6.77 -2.74 12.42
N SER A 9 6.90 -3.66 11.47
CA SER A 9 7.88 -4.74 11.51
C SER A 9 8.59 -4.84 10.17
N ILE A 10 9.91 -4.66 10.21
CA ILE A 10 10.76 -4.81 9.02
C ILE A 10 10.81 -6.26 8.53
N SER A 11 10.78 -7.23 9.44
CA SER A 11 10.74 -8.64 9.05
C SER A 11 9.41 -8.99 8.38
N ALA A 12 8.31 -8.36 8.79
CA ALA A 12 7.02 -8.52 8.12
C ALA A 12 7.06 -7.93 6.71
N PHE A 13 7.61 -6.72 6.53
CA PHE A 13 7.81 -6.12 5.20
C PHE A 13 8.69 -6.99 4.30
N ASN A 14 9.88 -7.39 4.76
CA ASN A 14 10.81 -8.21 3.96
C ASN A 14 10.29 -9.64 3.69
N SER A 15 9.26 -10.10 4.42
CA SER A 15 8.61 -11.38 4.14
C SER A 15 7.61 -11.34 2.98
N LEU A 16 7.27 -10.14 2.48
CA LEU A 16 6.38 -9.99 1.34
C LEU A 16 7.03 -10.54 0.05
N PRO A 17 6.23 -11.12 -0.86
CA PRO A 17 6.69 -11.50 -2.19
C PRO A 17 7.07 -10.26 -3.01
N ASP A 18 7.82 -10.45 -4.09
CA ASP A 18 7.91 -9.42 -5.13
C ASP A 18 6.57 -9.25 -5.86
N LEU A 19 6.45 -8.16 -6.62
CA LEU A 19 5.21 -7.79 -7.32
C LEU A 19 4.70 -8.87 -8.26
N HIS A 20 5.59 -9.57 -8.98
CA HIS A 20 5.18 -10.57 -9.97
C HIS A 20 4.53 -11.78 -9.30
N HIS A 21 5.21 -12.36 -8.30
CA HIS A 21 4.65 -13.47 -7.53
C HIS A 21 3.37 -13.07 -6.79
N ALA A 22 3.32 -11.86 -6.22
CA ALA A 22 2.11 -11.34 -5.58
C ALA A 22 0.93 -11.28 -6.55
N GLN A 23 1.17 -10.80 -7.78
CA GLN A 23 0.14 -10.68 -8.80
C GLN A 23 -0.37 -12.05 -9.26
N GLU A 24 0.52 -13.01 -9.46
CA GLU A 24 0.15 -14.38 -9.82
C GLU A 24 -0.74 -15.00 -8.73
N ASP A 25 -0.32 -14.93 -7.47
CA ASP A 25 -1.09 -15.44 -6.33
C ASP A 25 -2.45 -14.74 -6.21
N PHE A 26 -2.50 -13.43 -6.43
CA PHE A 26 -3.75 -12.66 -6.42
C PHE A 26 -4.74 -13.14 -7.47
N ILE A 27 -4.28 -13.40 -8.70
CA ILE A 27 -5.14 -13.85 -9.79
C ILE A 27 -5.61 -15.29 -9.56
N VAL A 28 -4.68 -16.20 -9.27
CA VAL A 28 -4.96 -17.64 -9.14
C VAL A 28 -5.94 -17.94 -8.00
N ASN A 29 -5.90 -17.15 -6.93
CA ASN A 29 -6.73 -17.34 -5.75
C ASN A 29 -8.03 -16.50 -5.73
N GLY A 30 -8.46 -15.97 -6.90
CA GLY A 30 -9.76 -15.27 -7.02
C GLY A 30 -9.78 -13.87 -6.41
N GLY A 31 -8.61 -13.23 -6.31
CA GLY A 31 -8.46 -11.86 -5.81
C GLY A 31 -9.29 -10.82 -6.57
N PRO A 32 -9.33 -10.82 -7.93
CA PRO A 32 -10.16 -9.89 -8.69
C PRO A 32 -11.65 -9.95 -8.33
N GLU A 33 -12.21 -11.15 -8.21
CA GLU A 33 -13.61 -11.36 -7.85
C GLU A 33 -13.90 -10.89 -6.43
N LEU A 34 -13.01 -11.20 -5.47
CA LEU A 34 -13.13 -10.73 -4.10
C LEU A 34 -13.10 -9.19 -4.03
N VAL A 35 -12.17 -8.54 -4.73
CA VAL A 35 -12.06 -7.08 -4.73
C VAL A 35 -13.31 -6.44 -5.35
N ASN A 36 -13.72 -6.90 -6.55
CA ASN A 36 -14.78 -6.26 -7.30
C ASN A 36 -16.17 -6.52 -6.72
N ASN A 37 -16.42 -7.73 -6.19
CA ASN A 37 -17.77 -8.14 -5.79
C ASN A 37 -17.99 -8.09 -4.26
N VAL A 38 -16.93 -8.01 -3.46
CA VAL A 38 -17.04 -8.06 -1.99
C VAL A 38 -16.40 -6.82 -1.34
N LEU A 39 -15.10 -6.61 -1.51
CA LEU A 39 -14.37 -5.56 -0.79
C LEU A 39 -14.72 -4.15 -1.28
N GLY A 40 -14.84 -3.97 -2.59
CA GLY A 40 -15.28 -2.70 -3.19
C GLY A 40 -16.66 -2.27 -2.68
N PRO A 41 -17.70 -3.12 -2.80
CA PRO A 41 -19.02 -2.83 -2.24
C PRO A 41 -19.00 -2.55 -0.73
N LEU A 42 -18.18 -3.27 0.06
CA LEU A 42 -18.02 -3.03 1.49
C LEU A 42 -17.47 -1.62 1.78
N ILE A 43 -16.43 -1.19 1.07
CA ILE A 43 -15.84 0.16 1.21
C ILE A 43 -16.90 1.23 0.89
N VAL A 44 -17.68 1.03 -0.18
CA VAL A 44 -18.75 1.94 -0.58
C VAL A 44 -19.86 2.00 0.47
N GLN A 45 -20.30 0.84 0.98
CA GLN A 45 -21.34 0.74 2.01
C GLN A 45 -20.98 1.52 3.28
N HIS A 46 -19.69 1.50 3.66
CA HIS A 46 -19.17 2.25 4.80
C HIS A 46 -18.82 3.71 4.49
N ARG A 47 -19.04 4.19 3.24
CA ARG A 47 -18.72 5.55 2.77
C ARG A 47 -17.23 5.89 2.86
N LEU A 48 -16.37 4.90 2.60
CA LEU A 48 -14.90 5.03 2.69
C LEU A 48 -14.22 5.06 1.31
N ALA A 49 -14.97 5.11 0.21
CA ALA A 49 -14.43 5.03 -1.14
C ALA A 49 -13.48 6.17 -1.55
N SER A 50 -13.55 7.33 -0.88
CA SER A 50 -12.61 8.44 -1.07
C SER A 50 -11.40 8.39 -0.12
N THR A 51 -11.37 7.41 0.79
CA THR A 51 -10.42 7.36 1.92
C THR A 51 -9.58 6.09 1.89
N LEU A 52 -10.18 4.95 1.55
CA LEU A 52 -9.56 3.64 1.58
C LEU A 52 -9.69 2.95 0.22
N GLY A 53 -8.73 2.08 -0.03
CA GLY A 53 -8.72 1.12 -1.11
C GLY A 53 -8.09 -0.19 -0.65
N VAL A 54 -7.93 -1.09 -1.61
CA VAL A 54 -7.29 -2.38 -1.42
C VAL A 54 -5.89 -2.33 -2.01
N GLY A 55 -4.89 -2.86 -1.29
CA GLY A 55 -3.52 -2.99 -1.76
C GLY A 55 -3.17 -4.45 -2.04
N LEU A 56 -2.42 -4.69 -3.11
CA LEU A 56 -1.72 -5.96 -3.31
C LEU A 56 -0.47 -5.95 -2.42
N LEU A 57 -0.33 -6.94 -1.54
CA LEU A 57 0.81 -7.07 -0.64
C LEU A 57 2.03 -7.58 -1.40
N HIS A 58 3.03 -6.71 -1.56
CA HIS A 58 4.30 -7.03 -2.18
C HIS A 58 5.38 -6.07 -1.65
N ARG A 59 6.65 -6.42 -1.86
CA ARG A 59 7.79 -5.52 -1.66
C ARG A 59 8.44 -5.20 -3.00
N HIS A 60 9.00 -4.00 -3.11
CA HIS A 60 9.79 -3.60 -4.27
C HIS A 60 11.25 -4.06 -4.16
N PHE A 61 11.79 -4.06 -2.95
CA PHE A 61 13.17 -4.44 -2.61
C PHE A 61 13.28 -4.68 -1.10
N ASP A 62 14.40 -5.24 -0.65
CA ASP A 62 14.65 -5.41 0.79
C ASP A 62 15.04 -4.11 1.50
N LEU A 63 14.48 -3.95 2.70
CA LEU A 63 14.86 -2.91 3.64
C LEU A 63 15.89 -3.42 4.63
N SER A 64 16.82 -2.55 5.00
CA SER A 64 17.79 -2.75 6.08
C SER A 64 17.20 -2.32 7.42
N ASP A 65 17.78 -2.82 8.51
CA ASP A 65 17.35 -2.48 9.87
C ASP A 65 17.12 -0.98 10.05
N LYS A 66 15.97 -0.65 10.64
CA LYS A 66 15.51 0.73 10.93
C LYS A 66 15.13 1.55 9.70
N GLU A 67 14.99 0.95 8.52
CA GLU A 67 14.39 1.61 7.37
C GLU A 67 12.87 1.38 7.30
N LYS A 68 12.19 2.36 6.72
CA LYS A 68 10.81 2.27 6.23
C LYS A 68 10.80 2.61 4.74
N LEU A 69 9.91 1.99 3.98
CA LEU A 69 9.62 2.44 2.62
C LEU A 69 8.74 3.69 2.69
N VAL A 70 9.25 4.82 2.19
CA VAL A 70 8.56 6.11 2.25
C VAL A 70 8.36 6.66 0.85
N GLU A 71 7.11 6.89 0.48
CA GLU A 71 6.71 7.58 -0.75
C GLU A 71 6.77 9.10 -0.58
N PHE A 72 7.36 9.79 -1.55
CA PHE A 72 7.18 11.22 -1.76
C PHE A 72 7.19 11.52 -3.27
N ASN A 73 6.18 12.26 -3.74
CA ASN A 73 6.02 12.61 -5.16
C ASN A 73 6.13 11.40 -6.11
N HIS A 74 5.38 10.34 -5.81
CA HIS A 74 5.34 9.11 -6.62
C HIS A 74 6.65 8.32 -6.67
N VAL A 75 7.61 8.62 -5.78
CA VAL A 75 8.84 7.85 -5.65
C VAL A 75 8.95 7.35 -4.22
N SER A 76 9.10 6.04 -4.07
CA SER A 76 9.27 5.37 -2.78
C SER A 76 10.72 4.94 -2.61
N THR A 77 11.35 5.40 -1.52
CA THR A 77 12.75 5.12 -1.19
C THR A 77 12.89 4.70 0.27
N PRO A 78 13.96 3.97 0.65
CA PRO A 78 14.21 3.60 2.04
C PRO A 78 14.63 4.82 2.85
N TRP A 79 13.90 5.11 3.93
CA TRP A 79 14.23 6.20 4.86
C TRP A 79 14.55 5.64 6.24
N MET A 80 15.60 6.17 6.86
CA MET A 80 15.98 5.81 8.22
C MET A 80 14.98 6.36 9.24
N HIS A 81 14.46 5.50 10.11
CA HIS A 81 13.53 5.84 11.19
C HIS A 81 14.20 5.59 12.56
N GLN A 82 15.27 6.33 12.86
CA GLN A 82 16.06 6.10 14.07
C GLN A 82 15.52 6.80 15.34
N GLN A 83 14.65 7.82 15.20
CA GLN A 83 14.14 8.62 16.34
C GLN A 83 12.66 9.00 16.21
N GLY A 84 11.86 8.17 15.53
CA GLY A 84 10.45 8.46 15.28
C GLY A 84 10.22 9.03 13.88
N ASP A 85 8.96 9.38 13.61
CA ASP A 85 8.48 9.67 12.25
C ASP A 85 8.68 11.13 11.83
N LYS A 86 9.38 11.96 12.61
CA LYS A 86 9.67 13.35 12.23
C LYS A 86 10.88 13.42 11.30
N HIS A 87 10.73 14.05 10.15
CA HIS A 87 11.78 14.20 9.15
C HIS A 87 11.68 15.57 8.46
N SER A 88 12.79 16.31 8.34
CA SER A 88 12.86 17.55 7.55
C SER A 88 11.70 18.55 7.78
N GLY A 89 11.25 18.71 9.03
CA GLY A 89 10.11 19.58 9.40
C GLY A 89 8.72 19.03 9.05
N GLY A 90 8.65 17.85 8.43
CA GLY A 90 7.43 17.08 8.18
C GLY A 90 7.34 15.81 9.02
N ARG A 91 6.50 14.88 8.58
CA ARG A 91 6.32 13.57 9.22
C ARG A 91 6.11 12.44 8.22
N ILE A 92 6.59 11.24 8.58
CA ILE A 92 6.30 9.98 7.92
C ILE A 92 4.99 9.44 8.49
N LEU A 93 4.06 9.05 7.62
CA LEU A 93 2.75 8.54 8.01
C LEU A 93 2.45 7.24 7.28
N PRO A 94 1.79 6.26 7.93
CA PRO A 94 1.40 5.02 7.27
C PRO A 94 0.36 5.30 6.19
N CYS A 95 0.50 4.63 5.04
CA CYS A 95 -0.50 4.63 3.97
C CYS A 95 -0.97 3.25 3.55
N ALA A 96 -0.28 2.17 3.96
CA ALA A 96 -0.70 0.81 3.67
C ALA A 96 -0.44 -0.13 4.84
N TRP A 97 -1.36 -1.07 5.05
CA TRP A 97 -1.34 -2.02 6.16
C TRP A 97 -1.61 -3.45 5.67
N MET A 98 -0.87 -4.40 6.23
CA MET A 98 -1.11 -5.83 6.09
C MET A 98 -1.91 -6.38 7.27
N ILE A 99 -2.57 -7.52 7.07
CA ILE A 99 -3.34 -8.18 8.11
C ILE A 99 -2.42 -9.08 8.95
N ASP A 100 -2.49 -8.94 10.26
CA ASP A 100 -1.83 -9.84 11.21
C ASP A 100 -2.80 -10.21 12.33
N GLY A 101 -3.34 -11.43 12.27
CA GLY A 101 -4.31 -11.93 13.23
C GLY A 101 -5.65 -11.19 13.15
N THR A 102 -5.90 -10.30 14.11
CA THR A 102 -7.08 -9.41 14.19
C THR A 102 -6.72 -7.93 14.05
N GLY A 103 -5.45 -7.61 13.82
CA GLY A 103 -4.95 -6.25 13.70
C GLY A 103 -4.27 -6.01 12.36
N LEU A 104 -3.78 -4.78 12.20
CA LEU A 104 -3.19 -4.25 10.99
C LEU A 104 -1.78 -3.73 11.27
N VAL A 105 -0.80 -4.24 10.53
CA VAL A 105 0.61 -3.80 10.63
C VAL A 105 0.87 -2.85 9.47
N PRO A 106 1.28 -1.59 9.70
CA PRO A 106 1.68 -0.70 8.62
C PRO A 106 2.92 -1.25 7.94
N TYR A 107 3.01 -1.19 6.62
CA TYR A 107 4.17 -1.69 5.86
C TYR A 107 4.70 -0.69 4.82
N GLU A 108 3.87 0.26 4.35
CA GLU A 108 4.30 1.39 3.54
C GLU A 108 3.88 2.72 4.17
N PHE A 109 4.67 3.74 3.88
CA PHE A 109 4.50 5.07 4.44
C PHE A 109 4.64 6.13 3.35
N TYR A 110 4.16 7.33 3.63
CA TYR A 110 4.39 8.51 2.81
C TYR A 110 4.93 9.65 3.67
N PHE A 111 5.64 10.57 3.03
CA PHE A 111 6.11 11.79 3.68
C PHE A 111 5.09 12.92 3.50
N SER A 112 4.61 13.45 4.63
CA SER A 112 3.78 14.65 4.69
C SER A 112 4.65 15.88 5.01
N PRO A 113 4.96 16.74 4.02
CA PRO A 113 5.75 17.94 4.25
C PRO A 113 4.98 18.95 5.10
N LEU A 114 5.70 19.70 5.93
CA LEU A 114 5.14 20.76 6.79
C LEU A 114 4.00 20.31 7.72
N CYS A 115 3.87 18.99 7.93
CA CYS A 115 2.87 18.39 8.82
C CYS A 115 1.41 18.74 8.45
N HIS A 116 1.10 18.93 7.17
CA HIS A 116 -0.27 19.23 6.71
C HIS A 116 -1.26 18.08 6.96
N ASP A 117 -0.84 16.82 6.81
CA ASP A 117 -1.77 15.70 6.79
C ASP A 117 -1.82 15.00 8.14
N ALA A 118 -2.98 14.87 8.77
CA ALA A 118 -3.11 14.14 10.02
C ALA A 118 -2.91 12.62 9.82
N LYS A 119 -2.42 11.93 10.85
CA LYS A 119 -2.42 10.47 10.86
C LYS A 119 -3.87 9.99 10.78
N VAL A 120 -4.13 8.95 10.00
CA VAL A 120 -5.45 8.31 9.93
C VAL A 120 -5.70 7.51 11.22
N GLU A 121 -6.82 7.79 11.86
CA GLU A 121 -7.27 7.12 13.09
C GLU A 121 -8.07 5.86 12.74
N LEU A 122 -7.40 4.71 12.61
CA LEU A 122 -8.04 3.44 12.25
C LEU A 122 -9.15 3.02 13.22
N ALA A 123 -9.05 3.41 14.50
CA ALA A 123 -10.08 3.10 15.51
C ALA A 123 -11.46 3.65 15.15
N VAL A 124 -11.54 4.78 14.43
CA VAL A 124 -12.82 5.37 13.97
C VAL A 124 -13.51 4.48 12.92
N MET A 125 -12.74 3.63 12.23
CA MET A 125 -13.20 2.74 11.18
C MET A 125 -13.34 1.28 11.67
N ALA A 126 -13.27 1.04 12.98
CA ALA A 126 -13.23 -0.32 13.54
C ALA A 126 -14.34 -1.27 13.04
N PRO A 127 -15.62 -0.86 12.88
CA PRO A 127 -16.65 -1.75 12.33
C PRO A 127 -16.35 -2.22 10.90
N PHE A 128 -15.87 -1.32 10.05
CA PHE A 128 -15.44 -1.66 8.69
C PHE A 128 -14.23 -2.60 8.73
N LEU A 129 -13.20 -2.24 9.52
CA LEU A 129 -11.95 -3.00 9.57
C LEU A 129 -12.14 -4.42 10.08
N HIS A 130 -13.05 -4.64 11.04
CA HIS A 130 -13.37 -5.99 11.51
C HIS A 130 -13.96 -6.86 10.39
N ASN A 131 -14.93 -6.32 9.65
CA ASN A 131 -15.52 -7.02 8.51
C ASN A 131 -14.51 -7.25 7.39
N PHE A 132 -13.69 -6.25 7.09
CA PHE A 132 -12.63 -6.32 6.08
C PHE A 132 -11.63 -7.44 6.39
N ILE A 133 -11.11 -7.48 7.63
CA ILE A 133 -10.19 -8.53 8.08
C ILE A 133 -10.84 -9.91 8.02
N HIS A 134 -12.10 -10.02 8.47
CA HIS A 134 -12.82 -11.29 8.45
C HIS A 134 -12.99 -11.84 7.03
N LEU A 135 -13.46 -11.00 6.09
CA LEU A 135 -13.72 -11.40 4.71
C LEU A 135 -12.45 -11.85 3.99
N ILE A 136 -11.34 -11.15 4.18
CA ILE A 136 -10.07 -11.51 3.55
C ILE A 136 -9.53 -12.83 4.12
N LYS A 137 -9.63 -13.04 5.44
CA LYS A 137 -9.21 -14.30 6.07
C LYS A 137 -10.08 -15.48 5.65
N ASP A 138 -11.39 -15.30 5.55
CA ASP A 138 -12.30 -16.34 5.07
C ASP A 138 -12.01 -16.74 3.61
N SER A 139 -11.51 -15.80 2.82
CA SER A 139 -11.05 -16.08 1.44
C SER A 139 -9.65 -16.67 1.33
N GLY A 140 -8.88 -16.74 2.43
CA GLY A 140 -7.49 -17.20 2.43
C GLY A 140 -6.50 -16.26 1.73
N LEU A 141 -6.85 -14.97 1.61
CA LEU A 141 -6.07 -13.95 0.89
C LEU A 141 -5.37 -12.97 1.83
N GLU A 142 -5.25 -13.27 3.13
CA GLU A 142 -4.68 -12.36 4.14
C GLU A 142 -3.20 -12.07 3.97
N LYS A 143 -2.49 -12.91 3.20
CA LYS A 143 -1.08 -12.69 2.82
C LYS A 143 -0.91 -12.02 1.46
N THR A 144 -2.01 -11.81 0.73
CA THR A 144 -2.01 -11.26 -0.63
C THR A 144 -2.66 -9.88 -0.65
N ILE A 145 -3.68 -9.66 0.18
CA ILE A 145 -4.49 -8.44 0.18
C ILE A 145 -4.28 -7.65 1.47
N GLY A 146 -4.01 -6.36 1.30
CA GLY A 146 -3.87 -5.37 2.36
C GLY A 146 -4.85 -4.22 2.24
N LEU A 147 -4.84 -3.37 3.25
CA LEU A 147 -5.55 -2.09 3.26
C LEU A 147 -4.61 -0.98 2.79
N ARG A 148 -5.10 -0.03 2.00
CA ARG A 148 -4.33 1.16 1.61
C ARG A 148 -5.19 2.42 1.68
N LEU A 149 -4.57 3.57 1.95
CA LEU A 149 -5.22 4.87 1.78
C LEU A 149 -5.50 5.12 0.29
N PHE A 150 -6.65 5.69 -0.01
CA PHE A 150 -6.96 6.06 -1.37
C PHE A 150 -5.98 7.15 -1.85
N PRO A 151 -5.26 6.97 -2.98
CA PRO A 151 -4.11 7.81 -3.32
C PRO A 151 -4.44 9.30 -3.46
N ARG A 152 -5.58 9.64 -4.07
CA ARG A 152 -6.21 10.98 -4.18
C ARG A 152 -7.43 10.91 -5.08
N CYS A 153 -8.35 11.88 -4.93
CA CYS A 153 -9.41 12.10 -5.93
C CYS A 153 -8.79 12.34 -7.32
N GLY A 154 -9.29 11.63 -8.34
CA GLY A 154 -8.76 11.70 -9.70
C GLY A 154 -7.60 10.77 -9.99
N PHE A 155 -7.25 9.84 -9.09
CA PHE A 155 -6.32 8.77 -9.41
C PHE A 155 -6.87 7.89 -10.55
N THR A 156 -6.13 7.79 -11.65
CA THR A 156 -6.51 7.04 -12.86
C THR A 156 -5.67 5.77 -13.05
N GLY A 157 -4.97 5.32 -12.00
CA GLY A 157 -3.98 4.25 -12.07
C GLY A 157 -2.54 4.77 -12.07
N ALA A 158 -1.58 3.87 -11.93
CA ALA A 158 -0.16 4.12 -12.07
C ALA A 158 0.51 2.87 -12.66
N LEU A 159 1.59 3.08 -13.43
CA LEU A 159 2.53 2.02 -13.79
C LEU A 159 3.68 2.07 -12.79
N GLU A 160 3.90 0.94 -12.12
CA GLU A 160 4.96 0.81 -11.13
C GLU A 160 6.25 0.29 -11.78
N MET A 161 7.39 0.87 -11.41
CA MET A 161 8.71 0.43 -11.86
C MET A 161 9.72 0.57 -10.72
N THR A 162 10.56 -0.45 -10.52
CA THR A 162 11.63 -0.42 -9.52
C THR A 162 13.00 -0.38 -10.19
N GLU A 163 13.83 0.59 -9.81
CA GLU A 163 15.22 0.71 -10.24
C GLU A 163 16.11 0.80 -8.99
N GLY A 164 16.90 -0.26 -8.74
CA GLY A 164 17.70 -0.38 -7.52
C GLY A 164 16.86 -0.32 -6.24
N ARG A 165 17.07 0.71 -5.41
CA ARG A 165 16.34 0.94 -4.15
C ARG A 165 15.32 2.08 -4.25
N ALA A 166 14.79 2.31 -5.45
CA ALA A 166 13.75 3.30 -5.70
C ALA A 166 12.60 2.64 -6.47
N ASN A 167 11.38 2.76 -5.95
CA ASN A 167 10.16 2.46 -6.68
C ASN A 167 9.55 3.76 -7.22
N ILE A 168 9.09 3.75 -8.46
CA ILE A 168 8.57 4.89 -9.20
C ILE A 168 7.18 4.54 -9.72
N ASN A 169 6.19 5.35 -9.34
CA ASN A 169 4.83 5.29 -9.87
C ASN A 169 4.65 6.31 -11.00
N LEU A 170 4.60 5.83 -12.23
CA LEU A 170 4.34 6.66 -13.41
C LEU A 170 2.83 6.82 -13.60
N THR A 171 2.38 8.06 -13.77
CA THR A 171 0.99 8.36 -14.14
C THR A 171 0.70 7.88 -15.56
N PRO A 172 -0.56 7.57 -15.91
CA PRO A 172 -0.92 7.15 -17.26
C PRO A 172 -0.47 8.16 -18.33
N ASP A 173 -0.48 9.46 -18.03
CA ASP A 173 -0.01 10.51 -18.93
C ASP A 173 1.49 10.44 -19.23
N GLN A 174 2.30 9.98 -18.28
CA GLN A 174 3.75 9.80 -18.47
C GLN A 174 4.08 8.55 -19.31
N VAL A 175 3.17 7.58 -19.37
CA VAL A 175 3.35 6.32 -20.10
C VAL A 175 2.71 6.36 -21.50
N LYS A 176 1.87 7.35 -21.79
CA LYS A 176 1.31 7.55 -23.13
C LYS A 176 2.44 7.58 -24.15
N SER A 177 2.37 6.67 -25.11
CA SER A 177 3.39 6.47 -26.12
C SER A 177 3.65 7.78 -26.87
N ASN A 178 4.91 8.23 -26.83
CA ASN A 178 5.40 9.15 -27.83
C ASN A 178 5.59 8.34 -29.13
N PRO A 179 4.86 8.62 -30.23
CA PRO A 179 4.99 7.85 -31.47
C PRO A 179 6.41 7.87 -32.07
N SER A 180 7.31 8.73 -31.58
CA SER A 180 8.73 8.76 -31.95
C SER A 180 9.62 7.74 -31.21
N CYS A 181 9.12 7.02 -30.21
CA CYS A 181 9.91 6.09 -29.38
C CYS A 181 9.71 4.60 -29.72
N ASN A 182 9.16 4.26 -30.89
CA ASN A 182 9.01 2.87 -31.38
C ASN A 182 10.36 2.18 -31.77
N GLY A 183 11.49 2.63 -31.23
CA GLY A 183 12.83 2.21 -31.65
C GLY A 183 13.60 1.33 -30.66
N ILE A 184 13.03 0.98 -29.50
CA ILE A 184 13.74 0.14 -28.52
C ILE A 184 12.99 -1.18 -28.37
N SER A 185 13.41 -2.17 -29.16
CA SER A 185 13.14 -3.57 -28.87
C SER A 185 13.90 -3.94 -27.59
N VAL A 186 13.18 -4.37 -26.57
CA VAL A 186 13.79 -4.99 -25.39
C VAL A 186 13.88 -6.48 -25.69
N ASN A 187 15.11 -6.98 -25.87
CA ASN A 187 15.44 -8.40 -25.75
C ASN A 187 15.61 -8.75 -24.27
#